data_AF-A0A4S9V1B1-F1
#
_entry.id   AF-A0A4S9V1B1-F1
#
_cell.length_a   1.000
_cell.length_b   1.000
_cell.length_c   1.000
_cell.angle_alpha   90.00
_cell.angle_beta   90.00
_cell.angle_gamma   90.00
#
_symmetry.space_group_name_H-M   'P 1'
#
loop_
_entity.id
_entity.type
_entity.pdbx_description
1 polymer ?
#
loop_
_entity_poly.entity_id
_entity_poly.type
_entity_poly.pdbx_seq_one_letter_code
_entity_poly.pdbx_strand_id
1 'polypeptide(L)'
;MSRLMSLVQYHTPLELREQCKFGQGSSQIAEFDGYVELTVPNIEALKRAFDDPFYKSHVAPDEAVFIDAQGTRRTFGYEEVYIKDGEVKK
;
A
#
# COMPACT_ATOMS: atom_id res chain seq x y z
N MET A 1 21.80 -0.07 -4.77
CA MET A 1 20.53 0.68 -4.75
C MET A 1 19.38 -0.30 -4.56
N SER A 2 18.68 -0.20 -3.44
CA SER A 2 17.42 -0.93 -3.25
C SER A 2 16.35 -0.24 -4.07
N ARG A 3 15.84 -0.93 -5.10
CA ARG A 3 14.87 -0.35 -6.03
C ARG A 3 13.47 -0.79 -5.63
N LEU A 4 12.64 0.15 -5.20
CA LEU A 4 11.19 0.01 -5.24
C LEU A 4 10.76 -0.08 -6.71
N MET A 5 9.91 -1.06 -7.04
CA MET A 5 9.40 -1.21 -8.40
C MET A 5 8.25 -0.23 -8.64
N SER A 6 7.35 -0.11 -7.68
CA SER A 6 6.26 0.85 -7.68
C SER A 6 5.81 1.18 -6.25
N LEU A 7 5.32 2.40 -6.10
CA LEU A 7 4.57 2.86 -4.93
C LEU A 7 3.26 3.43 -5.46
N VAL A 8 2.14 2.92 -4.94
CA VAL A 8 0.81 3.46 -5.22
C VAL A 8 0.19 3.86 -3.90
N GLN A 9 -0.27 5.10 -3.81
CA GLN A 9 -1.01 5.60 -2.66
C GLN A 9 -2.47 5.80 -3.05
N TYR A 10 -3.35 5.27 -2.22
CA TYR A 10 -4.78 5.36 -2.40
C TYR A 10 -5.37 6.11 -1.22
N HIS A 11 -6.30 7.02 -1.52
CA HIS A 11 -7.03 7.80 -0.54
C HIS A 11 -8.47 7.30 -0.49
N THR A 12 -9.01 7.12 0.71
CA THR A 12 -10.37 6.62 0.94
C THR A 12 -11.19 7.68 1.68
N PRO A 13 -11.45 8.84 1.05
CA PRO A 13 -12.24 9.89 1.68
C PRO A 13 -13.64 9.37 2.02
N LEU A 14 -14.19 9.88 3.13
CA LEU A 14 -15.47 9.43 3.66
C LEU A 14 -16.59 9.52 2.62
N GLU A 15 -16.60 10.57 1.81
CA GLU A 15 -17.59 10.82 0.76
C GLU A 15 -17.65 9.69 -0.29
N LEU A 16 -16.50 9.15 -0.69
CA LEU A 16 -16.45 8.00 -1.61
C LEU A 16 -16.79 6.70 -0.87
N ARG A 17 -16.32 6.53 0.37
CA ARG A 17 -16.60 5.35 1.18
C ARG A 17 -18.11 5.15 1.37
N GLU A 18 -18.83 6.23 1.66
CA GLU A 18 -20.29 6.21 1.87
C GLU A 18 -21.07 5.84 0.61
N GLN A 19 -20.56 6.21 -0.57
CA GLN A 19 -21.17 5.83 -1.85
C GLN A 19 -20.97 4.35 -2.17
N CYS A 20 -19.91 3.72 -1.65
CA CYS A 20 -19.53 2.34 -1.95
C CYS A 20 -20.18 1.28 -1.04
N LYS A 21 -21.32 1.58 -0.41
CA LYS A 21 -22.11 0.63 0.40
C LYS A 21 -22.91 -0.36 -0.48
N PHE A 22 -22.29 -0.90 -1.52
CA PHE A 22 -22.86 -1.87 -2.46
C PHE A 22 -21.75 -2.82 -2.95
N GLY A 23 -22.09 -4.08 -3.27
CA GLY A 23 -21.11 -5.04 -3.81
C GLY A 23 -21.32 -6.48 -3.34
N GLN A 24 -20.52 -7.41 -3.88
CA GLN A 24 -20.49 -8.82 -3.49
C GLN A 24 -19.22 -9.13 -2.67
N GLY A 25 -19.31 -10.06 -1.72
CA GLY A 25 -18.17 -10.54 -0.92
C GLY A 25 -18.22 -10.13 0.56
N SER A 26 -18.32 -8.84 0.87
CA SER A 26 -18.45 -8.33 2.25
C SER A 26 -19.19 -6.99 2.27
N SER A 27 -19.98 -6.75 3.32
CA SER A 27 -20.58 -5.44 3.62
C SER A 27 -19.68 -4.54 4.47
N GLN A 28 -18.56 -5.07 4.97
CA GLN A 28 -17.59 -4.33 5.78
C GLN A 28 -16.64 -3.55 4.88
N ILE A 29 -16.64 -2.23 5.01
CA ILE A 29 -15.71 -1.34 4.30
C ILE A 29 -14.58 -0.98 5.26
N ALA A 30 -13.34 -1.03 4.77
CA ALA A 30 -12.17 -0.70 5.58
C ALA A 30 -12.25 0.74 6.14
N GLU A 31 -11.94 0.88 7.42
CA GLU A 31 -12.07 2.13 8.18
C GLU A 31 -10.85 3.05 8.02
N PHE A 32 -9.78 2.60 7.36
CA PHE A 32 -8.57 3.37 7.09
C PHE A 32 -8.81 4.45 6.04
N ASP A 33 -8.23 5.64 6.23
CA ASP A 33 -8.29 6.83 5.35
C ASP A 33 -7.36 6.79 4.13
N GLY A 34 -6.53 5.75 4.04
CA GLY A 34 -5.77 5.41 2.86
C GLY A 34 -5.08 4.06 2.97
N TYR A 35 -4.44 3.68 1.87
CA TYR A 35 -3.55 2.52 1.80
C TYR A 35 -2.39 2.82 0.85
N VAL A 36 -1.25 2.21 1.14
CA VAL A 36 -0.07 2.27 0.29
C VAL A 36 0.29 0.86 -0.13
N GLU A 37 0.52 0.69 -1.43
CA GLU A 37 1.04 -0.55 -1.99
C GLU A 37 2.49 -0.34 -2.42
N LEU A 38 3.37 -1.20 -1.92
CA LEU A 38 4.78 -1.22 -2.27
C LEU A 38 5.09 -2.51 -3.01
N THR A 39 5.41 -2.39 -4.30
CA THR A 39 5.90 -3.52 -5.08
C THR A 39 7.42 -3.51 -5.07
N VAL A 40 8.01 -4.62 -4.62
CA VAL A 40 9.46 -4.78 -4.48
C VAL A 40 9.90 -6.06 -5.18
N PRO A 41 11.14 -6.13 -5.68
CA PRO A 41 11.62 -7.33 -6.37
C PRO A 41 11.81 -8.53 -5.43
N ASN A 42 11.97 -8.26 -4.13
CA ASN A 42 12.02 -9.24 -3.05
C ASN A 42 11.97 -8.52 -1.68
N ILE A 43 11.72 -9.30 -0.62
CA ILE A 43 11.65 -8.79 0.75
C ILE A 43 12.98 -8.17 1.22
N GLU A 44 14.12 -8.68 0.76
CA GLU A 44 15.43 -8.11 1.12
C GLU A 44 15.62 -6.70 0.56
N ALA A 45 15.03 -6.38 -0.60
CA ALA A 45 15.02 -5.02 -1.11
C ALA A 45 14.22 -4.07 -0.22
N LEU A 46 13.09 -4.53 0.34
CA LEU A 46 12.30 -3.75 1.29
C LEU A 46 13.07 -3.49 2.59
N LYS A 47 13.70 -4.53 3.17
CA LYS A 47 14.52 -4.38 4.38
C LYS A 47 15.63 -3.35 4.19
N ARG A 48 16.38 -3.47 3.09
CA ARG A 48 17.44 -2.51 2.76
C ARG A 48 16.91 -1.09 2.50
N ALA A 49 15.67 -0.94 2.01
CA ALA A 49 15.07 0.39 1.84
C ALA A 49 14.80 1.04 3.20
N PHE A 50 14.30 0.28 4.18
CA PHE A 50 14.15 0.78 5.55
C PHE A 50 15.49 1.04 6.25
N ASP A 51 16.56 0.36 5.84
CA ASP A 51 17.89 0.60 6.37
C ASP A 51 18.64 1.78 5.73
N ASP A 52 18.12 2.33 4.64
CA ASP A 52 18.76 3.39 3.86
C ASP A 52 18.93 4.68 4.71
N PRO A 53 20.12 5.31 4.73
CA PRO A 53 20.35 6.55 5.48
C PRO A 53 19.41 7.68 5.09
N PHE A 54 19.03 7.79 3.81
CA PHE A 54 18.09 8.79 3.33
C PHE A 54 16.69 8.52 3.88
N TYR A 55 16.23 7.26 3.82
CA TYR A 55 14.94 6.88 4.41
C TYR A 55 14.88 7.24 5.89
N LYS A 56 15.91 6.88 6.67
CA LYS A 56 15.97 7.16 8.12
C LYS A 56 15.99 8.65 8.44
N SER A 57 16.65 9.47 7.63
CA SER A 57 16.85 10.90 7.91
C SER A 57 15.76 11.81 7.34
N HIS A 58 15.05 11.40 6.28
CA HIS A 58 14.08 12.25 5.59
C HIS A 58 12.68 11.65 5.56
N VAL A 59 12.55 10.35 5.27
CA VAL A 59 11.24 9.72 5.06
C VAL A 59 10.60 9.28 6.38
N ALA A 60 11.33 8.56 7.23
CA ALA A 60 10.81 8.05 8.50
C ALA A 60 10.31 9.17 9.45
N PRO A 61 10.96 10.35 9.54
CA PRO A 61 10.44 11.47 10.32
C PRO A 61 9.10 11.98 9.79
N ASP A 62 8.94 12.11 8.48
CA ASP A 62 7.68 12.54 7.86
C ASP A 62 6.59 11.48 8.05
N GLU A 63 6.90 10.20 7.86
CA GLU A 63 5.97 9.10 8.14
C GLU A 63 5.48 9.13 9.59
N ALA A 64 6.34 9.44 10.56
CA ALA A 64 5.94 9.55 11.97
C ALA A 64 4.99 10.73 12.25
N VAL A 65 4.95 11.74 11.37
CA VAL A 65 4.01 12.88 11.45
C VAL A 65 2.68 12.55 10.78
N PHE A 66 2.73 11.89 9.62
CA PHE A 66 1.55 11.68 8.77
C PHE A 66 0.84 10.35 8.98
N ILE A 67 1.51 9.34 9.56
CA ILE A 67 1.01 7.97 9.67
C ILE A 67 0.86 7.59 11.14
N ASP A 68 -0.35 7.20 11.54
CA ASP A 68 -0.56 6.51 12.81
C ASP A 68 -0.03 5.07 12.72
N ALA A 69 1.21 4.88 13.16
CA ALA A 69 1.87 3.59 13.15
C ALA A 69 1.16 2.52 14.01
N GLN A 70 0.44 2.91 15.07
CA GLN A 70 -0.27 1.97 15.95
C GLN A 70 -1.62 1.54 15.35
N GLY A 71 -2.30 2.46 14.69
CA GLY A 71 -3.53 2.20 13.93
C GLY A 71 -3.29 1.47 12.60
N THR A 72 -2.09 1.57 12.03
CA THR A 72 -1.74 0.95 10.74
C THR A 72 -1.78 -0.59 10.79
N ARG A 73 -2.21 -1.20 9.69
CA ARG A 73 -2.13 -2.65 9.45
C ARG A 73 -1.30 -2.91 8.21
N ARG A 74 -0.51 -3.98 8.21
CA ARG A 74 0.36 -4.38 7.10
C ARG A 74 0.02 -5.78 6.64
N THR A 75 -0.02 -5.99 5.34
CA THR A 75 -0.11 -7.30 4.70
C THR A 75 1.12 -7.51 3.82
N PHE A 76 1.53 -8.77 3.69
CA PHE A 76 2.63 -9.18 2.81
C PHE A 76 2.13 -10.33 1.94
N GLY A 77 2.43 -10.28 0.64
CA GLY A 77 1.96 -11.27 -0.31
C GLY A 77 2.64 -11.11 -1.66
N TYR A 78 2.03 -11.69 -2.68
CA TYR A 78 2.42 -11.53 -4.08
C TYR A 78 1.19 -11.15 -4.89
N GLU A 79 1.42 -10.40 -5.97
CA GLU A 79 0.38 -10.08 -6.94
C GLU A 79 0.32 -11.22 -7.98
N GLU A 80 -0.87 -11.75 -8.21
CA GLU A 80 -1.15 -12.62 -9.35
C GLU A 80 -2.15 -11.90 -10.27
N VAL A 81 -1.69 -11.53 -11.46
CA VAL A 81 -2.47 -10.72 -12.40
C VAL A 81 -3.13 -11.62 -13.45
N TYR A 82 -4.41 -11.91 -13.28
CA TYR A 82 -5.20 -12.72 -14.22
C TYR A 82 -5.72 -11.95 -15.42
N ILE A 83 -5.93 -10.63 -15.28
CA ILE A 83 -6.41 -9.77 -16.36
C ILE A 83 -5.60 -8.48 -16.30
N LYS A 84 -5.01 -8.07 -17.42
CA LYS A 84 -4.28 -6.81 -17.54
C LYS A 84 -4.55 -6.18 -18.90
N ASP A 85 -4.84 -4.89 -18.91
CA ASP A 85 -5.12 -4.12 -20.14
C ASP A 85 -6.23 -4.74 -21.01
N GLY A 86 -7.26 -5.31 -20.37
CA GLY A 86 -8.37 -5.99 -21.04
C GLY A 86 -8.07 -7.41 -21.53
N GLU A 87 -6.87 -7.93 -21.30
CA GLU A 87 -6.45 -9.26 -21.74
C GLU A 87 -6.33 -10.24 -20.56
N VAL A 88 -6.87 -11.44 -20.73
CA VAL A 88 -6.66 -12.56 -19.79
C VAL A 88 -5.21 -13.05 -19.89
N LYS A 89 -4.49 -13.02 -18.78
CA LYS A 89 -3.17 -13.64 -18.62
C LYS A 89 -3.38 -15.08 -18.15
N LYS A 90 -2.79 -16.03 -18.89
CA LYS A 90 -2.90 -17.47 -18.63
C LYS A 90 -1.79 -17.95 -17.70
#